data_AF-A0A1V4Q7R9-F1
#
_entry.id   AF-A0A1V4Q7R9-F1
#
_cell.length_a   1.000
_cell.length_b   1.000
_cell.length_c   1.000
_cell.angle_alpha   90.00
_cell.angle_beta   90.00
_cell.angle_gamma   90.00
#
_symmetry.space_group_name_H-M   'P 1'
#
loop_
_entity.id
_entity.type
_entity.pdbx_description
1 polymer ?
#
loop_
_entity_poly.entity_id
_entity_poly.type
_entity_poly.pdbx_seq_one_letter_code
_entity_poly.pdbx_strand_id
1 'polypeptide(L)'
;RHFDRVVDEVQGFFEVHHALGTPPGGIHIELTGEDVTECLGGAQDISDLDLAGRYETACDPRLNTQQSLELAFLVAEMLRG
;
A
#
# COMPACT_ATOMS: atom_id res chain seq x y z
N ARG A 1 -3.12 3.94 8.59
CA ARG A 1 -3.65 4.23 7.23
C ARG A 1 -4.47 3.01 6.78
N HIS A 2 -5.36 3.11 5.79
CA HIS A 2 -6.11 1.95 5.27
C HIS A 2 -5.53 1.53 3.91
N PHE A 3 -5.27 0.23 3.73
CA PHE A 3 -4.64 -0.32 2.54
C PHE A 3 -5.38 0.06 1.25
N ASP A 4 -6.70 -0.13 1.21
CA ASP A 4 -7.52 0.20 0.03
C ASP A 4 -7.38 1.65 -0.43
N ARG A 5 -7.21 2.60 0.51
CA ARG A 5 -7.00 4.00 0.16
C ARG A 5 -5.63 4.27 -0.43
N VAL A 6 -4.62 3.53 0.01
CA VAL A 6 -3.26 3.59 -0.59
C VAL A 6 -3.32 3.03 -2.02
N VAL A 7 -4.01 1.90 -2.22
CA VAL A 7 -4.20 1.30 -3.54
C VAL A 7 -4.97 2.23 -4.48
N ASP A 8 -6.07 2.83 -4.01
CA ASP A 8 -6.90 3.77 -4.77
C ASP A 8 -6.11 4.99 -5.24
N GLU A 9 -5.25 5.56 -4.40
CA GLU A 9 -4.38 6.69 -4.78
C GLU A 9 -3.38 6.28 -5.88
N VAL A 10 -2.78 5.10 -5.76
CA VAL A 10 -1.86 4.59 -6.80
C VAL A 10 -2.62 4.31 -8.10
N GLN A 11 -3.82 3.72 -8.02
CA GLN A 11 -4.66 3.51 -9.20
C GLN A 11 -4.99 4.84 -9.89
N GLY A 12 -5.45 5.85 -9.14
CA GLY A 12 -5.73 7.18 -9.68
C GLY A 12 -4.51 7.84 -10.31
N PHE A 13 -3.31 7.65 -9.73
CA PHE A 13 -2.05 8.10 -10.32
C PHE A 13 -1.81 7.48 -11.71
N PHE A 14 -2.02 6.17 -11.85
CA PHE A 14 -1.92 5.48 -13.15
C PHE A 14 -2.98 5.96 -14.13
N GLU A 15 -4.23 6.13 -13.70
CA GLU A 15 -5.34 6.61 -14.53
C GLU A 15 -5.06 7.99 -15.12
N VAL A 16 -4.54 8.93 -14.31
CA VAL A 16 -4.15 10.26 -14.77
C VAL A 16 -3.02 10.19 -15.79
N HIS A 17 -1.97 9.40 -15.51
CA HIS A 17 -0.85 9.25 -16.43
C HIS A 17 -1.26 8.63 -17.77
N HIS A 18 -2.12 7.61 -17.73
CA HIS A 18 -2.68 6.98 -18.92
C HIS A 18 -3.51 7.97 -19.74
N ALA A 19 -4.42 8.71 -19.10
CA ALA A 19 -5.27 9.71 -19.76
C ALA A 19 -4.46 10.83 -20.43
N LEU A 20 -3.31 11.21 -19.85
CA LEU A 20 -2.42 12.24 -20.38
C LEU A 20 -1.34 11.70 -21.32
N GLY A 21 -1.23 10.39 -21.52
CA GLY A 21 -0.17 9.78 -22.33
C GLY A 21 1.23 10.00 -21.76
N THR A 22 1.36 10.11 -20.44
CA THR A 22 2.63 10.34 -19.73
C THR A 22 3.05 9.09 -18.95
N PRO A 23 4.36 8.84 -18.75
CA PRO A 23 4.81 7.63 -18.06
C PRO A 23 4.62 7.73 -16.53
N PRO A 24 3.95 6.75 -15.88
CA PRO A 24 3.89 6.66 -14.42
C PRO A 24 5.26 6.24 -13.86
N GLY A 25 6.05 7.22 -13.41
CA GLY A 25 7.50 7.07 -13.19
C GLY A 25 7.94 6.24 -11.98
N GLY A 26 7.03 5.91 -11.07
CA GLY A 26 7.34 5.09 -9.89
C GLY A 26 6.41 5.39 -8.71
N ILE A 27 6.57 4.62 -7.64
CA ILE A 27 5.85 4.78 -6.37
C ILE A 27 6.84 5.02 -5.23
N HIS A 28 6.40 5.73 -4.21
CA HIS A 28 7.14 5.93 -2.96
C HIS A 28 6.25 5.47 -1.81
N ILE A 29 6.73 4.52 -1.00
CA ILE A 29 5.95 3.92 0.10
C ILE A 29 6.81 3.77 1.36
N GLU A 30 6.15 3.79 2.52
CA GLU A 30 6.74 3.49 3.82
C GLU A 30 6.42 2.02 4.16
N LEU A 31 7.45 1.20 4.29
CA LEU A 31 7.30 -0.24 4.53
C LEU A 31 8.30 -0.76 5.56
N THR A 32 7.99 -1.93 6.11
CA THR A 32 8.91 -2.73 6.91
C THR A 32 8.80 -4.21 6.56
N GLY A 33 9.89 -4.96 6.68
CA GLY A 33 9.90 -6.43 6.51
C GLY A 33 9.37 -7.20 7.72
N GLU A 34 8.90 -6.49 8.73
CA GLU A 34 8.32 -7.03 9.95
C GLU A 34 6.80 -7.23 9.78
N ASP A 35 6.26 -8.25 10.45
CA ASP A 35 4.82 -8.54 10.49
C ASP A 35 4.09 -7.62 11.51
N VAL A 36 4.15 -6.32 11.24
CA VAL A 36 3.52 -5.26 12.05
C VAL A 36 2.04 -5.09 11.73
N THR A 37 1.31 -4.47 12.65
CA THR A 37 -0.12 -4.15 12.54
C THR A 37 -0.31 -2.63 12.53
N GLU A 38 0.31 -1.95 11.57
CA GLU A 38 0.33 -0.48 11.51
C GLU A 38 -0.70 0.09 10.51
N CYS A 39 -1.00 -0.65 9.44
CA CYS A 39 -2.01 -0.28 8.45
C CYS A 39 -3.19 -1.27 8.46
N LEU A 40 -4.40 -0.73 8.35
CA LEU A 40 -5.66 -1.48 8.28
C LEU A 40 -5.83 -2.15 6.91
N GLY A 41 -6.56 -3.26 6.87
CA GLY A 41 -6.91 -3.98 5.65
C GLY A 41 -5.76 -4.78 5.04
N GLY A 42 -5.78 -4.92 3.71
CA GLY A 42 -4.96 -5.89 2.97
C GLY A 42 -5.48 -7.31 3.13
N ALA A 43 -4.79 -8.28 2.54
CA ALA A 43 -5.22 -9.69 2.55
C ALA A 43 -5.36 -10.31 3.97
N GLN A 44 -4.69 -9.72 4.97
CA GLN A 44 -4.78 -10.13 6.37
C GLN A 44 -6.00 -9.54 7.12
N ASP A 45 -6.75 -8.62 6.49
CA ASP A 45 -7.92 -7.94 7.06
C ASP A 45 -7.66 -7.32 8.45
N ILE A 46 -6.56 -6.58 8.56
CA ILE A 46 -6.14 -5.95 9.83
C ILE A 46 -7.19 -4.92 10.24
N SER A 47 -7.80 -5.13 11.40
CA SER A 47 -8.81 -4.25 11.98
C SER A 47 -8.21 -3.28 13.00
N ASP A 48 -9.01 -2.30 13.44
CA ASP A 48 -8.61 -1.36 14.51
C ASP A 48 -8.22 -2.08 15.81
N LEU A 49 -8.79 -3.26 16.09
CA LEU A 49 -8.49 -4.04 17.27
C LEU A 49 -7.11 -4.69 17.21
N ASP A 50 -6.62 -4.98 16.00
CA ASP A 50 -5.34 -5.65 15.79
C ASP A 50 -4.17 -4.67 15.92
N LEU A 51 -4.41 -3.37 15.71
CA LEU A 51 -3.37 -2.34 15.73
C LEU A 51 -2.55 -2.33 17.02
N ALA A 52 -3.17 -2.58 18.17
CA ALA A 52 -2.47 -2.57 19.45
C ALA A 52 -1.52 -3.78 19.63
N GLY A 53 -1.60 -4.79 18.77
CA GLY A 53 -0.80 -6.01 18.89
C GLY A 53 0.68 -5.78 18.57
N ARG A 54 0.97 -5.07 17.47
CA ARG A 54 2.34 -4.87 16.96
C ARG A 54 2.50 -3.54 16.21
N TYR A 55 2.22 -2.44 16.89
CA TYR A 55 2.48 -1.08 16.39
C TYR A 55 3.89 -0.63 16.82
N GLU A 56 4.85 -0.65 15.90
CA GLU A 56 6.29 -0.50 16.24
C GLU A 56 6.94 0.76 15.65
N THR A 57 6.28 1.45 14.72
CA THR A 57 6.77 2.68 14.13
C THR A 57 6.92 3.81 15.16
N ALA A 58 7.96 4.64 14.98
CA ALA A 58 8.17 5.85 15.77
C ALA A 58 7.38 7.06 15.23
N CYS A 59 6.83 6.96 14.02
CA CYS A 59 6.17 8.06 13.33
C CYS A 59 4.94 7.53 12.58
N ASP A 60 5.04 7.42 11.26
CA ASP A 60 3.94 7.03 10.40
C ASP A 60 3.73 5.51 10.33
N PRO A 61 2.47 5.05 10.21
CA PRO A 61 2.16 3.64 10.02
C PRO A 61 2.70 3.13 8.69
N ARG A 62 3.49 2.06 8.73
CA ARG A 62 4.13 1.44 7.58
C ARG A 62 3.30 0.26 7.05
N LEU A 63 3.48 -0.08 5.77
CA LEU A 63 3.01 -1.36 5.24
C LEU A 63 3.85 -2.50 5.82
N ASN A 64 3.19 -3.57 6.25
CA ASN A 64 3.88 -4.78 6.64
C ASN A 64 4.34 -5.59 5.41
N THR A 65 5.02 -6.71 5.63
CA THR A 65 5.55 -7.57 4.55
C THR A 65 4.47 -8.03 3.56
N GLN A 66 3.31 -8.48 4.04
CA GLN A 66 2.25 -9.00 3.18
C GLN A 66 1.60 -7.88 2.37
N GLN A 67 1.23 -6.77 3.02
CA GLN A 67 0.68 -5.58 2.37
C GLN A 67 1.66 -5.01 1.33
N SER A 68 2.96 -5.02 1.60
CA SER A 68 3.98 -4.54 0.67
C SER A 68 4.06 -5.40 -0.59
N LEU A 69 4.02 -6.73 -0.45
CA LEU A 69 4.01 -7.65 -1.58
C LEU A 69 2.70 -7.57 -2.36
N GLU A 70 1.57 -7.46 -1.67
CA GLU A 70 0.24 -7.29 -2.27
C GLU A 70 0.20 -6.03 -3.14
N LEU A 71 0.64 -4.88 -2.61
CA LEU A 71 0.72 -3.64 -3.38
C LEU A 71 1.65 -3.78 -4.60
N ALA A 72 2.78 -4.49 -4.47
CA ALA A 72 3.69 -4.72 -5.58
C ALA A 72 3.02 -5.53 -6.72
N PHE A 73 2.21 -6.54 -6.40
CA PHE A 73 1.45 -7.29 -7.39
C PHE A 73 0.38 -6.43 -8.08
N LEU A 74 -0.38 -5.63 -7.32
CA LEU A 74 -1.38 -4.72 -7.87
C LEU A 74 -0.74 -3.69 -8.81
N VAL A 75 0.38 -3.08 -8.41
CA VAL A 75 1.13 -2.15 -9.28
C VAL A 75 1.68 -2.84 -10.53
N ALA A 76 2.13 -4.09 -10.41
CA ALA A 76 2.54 -4.87 -11.57
C ALA A 76 1.37 -5.18 -12.53
N GLU A 77 0.14 -5.27 -12.06
CA GLU A 77 -1.06 -5.34 -12.90
C GLU A 77 -1.34 -3.99 -13.58
N MET A 78 -1.30 -2.88 -12.84
CA MET A 78 -1.49 -1.53 -13.39
C MET A 78 -0.47 -1.17 -14.48
N LEU A 79 0.78 -1.64 -14.36
CA LEU A 79 1.82 -1.46 -15.38
C LEU A 79 1.57 -2.25 -16.67
N ARG A 80 0.78 -3.34 -16.61
CA ARG A 80 0.50 -4.19 -17.78
C ARG A 80 -0.57 -3.60 -18.70
N GLY A 81 -1.45 -2.73 -18.20
CA GLY A 81 -2.54 -2.12 -18.96
C GLY A 81 -3.72 -3.07 -19.13
#